data_AF-A0A520K731-F1
#
_entry.id   AF-A0A520K731-F1
#
_cell.length_a   1.000
_cell.length_b   1.000
_cell.length_c   1.000
_cell.angle_alpha   90.00
_cell.angle_beta   90.00
_cell.angle_gamma   90.00
#
_symmetry.space_group_name_H-M   'P 1'
#
loop_
_entity.id
_entity.type
_entity.pdbx_description
1 polymer ?
#
loop_
_entity_poly.entity_id
_entity_poly.type
_entity_poly.pdbx_seq_one_letter_code
_entity_poly.pdbx_strand_id
1 'polypeptide(L)'
;MIIGTRGSKLALVQTEKVGEQLRQLGYECTIQTVRSLGDILSERALYNMPSEGAFVKQLDRLLLAGTIDIAVHSMKDIPLARDESLETSAVLPRDSPYDVLVSRYRLDTMPDGAEIGTSSVRRKFQVLNYLGKK
;
A
#
# COMPACT_ATOMS: atom_id res chain seq x y z
N MET A 1 4.70 18.31 13.78
CA MET A 1 5.18 17.10 13.06
C MET A 1 4.48 16.96 11.72
N ILE A 2 5.22 16.78 10.65
CA ILE A 2 4.74 16.61 9.27
C ILE A 2 4.72 15.12 8.94
N ILE A 3 3.53 14.58 8.67
CA ILE A 3 3.31 13.18 8.33
C ILE A 3 3.17 13.06 6.81
N GLY A 4 4.14 12.41 6.16
CA GLY A 4 4.12 12.15 4.73
C GLY A 4 3.27 10.94 4.37
N THR A 5 2.50 11.06 3.29
CA THR A 5 1.67 9.95 2.78
C THR A 5 1.41 10.04 1.27
N ARG A 6 0.87 8.97 0.70
CA ARG A 6 0.39 8.96 -0.70
C ARG A 6 -0.96 9.66 -0.82
N GLY A 7 -1.29 10.16 -2.01
CA GLY A 7 -2.55 10.86 -2.28
C GLY A 7 -3.80 9.95 -2.41
N SER A 8 -3.65 8.63 -2.41
CA SER A 8 -4.80 7.72 -2.51
C SER A 8 -5.71 7.80 -1.29
N LYS A 9 -7.03 7.60 -1.48
CA LYS A 9 -8.02 7.63 -0.37
C LYS A 9 -7.65 6.70 0.80
N LEU A 10 -7.18 5.49 0.50
CA LEU A 10 -6.78 4.53 1.55
C LEU A 10 -5.57 5.01 2.34
N ALA A 11 -4.56 5.57 1.65
CA ALA A 11 -3.37 6.09 2.31
C ALA A 11 -3.69 7.27 3.24
N LEU A 12 -4.60 8.17 2.83
CA LEU A 12 -5.10 9.25 3.67
C LEU A 12 -5.76 8.72 4.95
N VAL A 13 -6.70 7.77 4.83
CA VAL A 13 -7.38 7.16 5.98
C VAL A 13 -6.38 6.49 6.94
N GLN A 14 -5.39 5.77 6.40
CA GLN A 14 -4.32 5.16 7.22
C GLN A 14 -3.51 6.22 7.98
N THR A 15 -3.24 7.36 7.32
CA THR A 15 -2.43 8.45 7.87
C THR A 15 -3.20 9.26 8.89
N GLU A 16 -4.49 9.50 8.66
CA GLU A 16 -5.40 10.14 9.61
C GLU A 16 -5.48 9.32 10.90
N LYS A 17 -5.61 7.99 10.82
CA LYS A 17 -5.59 7.11 11.99
C LYS A 17 -4.29 7.24 12.81
N VAL A 18 -3.14 7.33 12.15
CA VAL A 18 -1.84 7.57 12.82
C VAL A 18 -1.82 8.97 13.45
N GLY A 19 -2.24 9.99 12.71
CA GLY A 19 -2.30 11.38 13.17
C GLY A 19 -3.24 11.57 14.36
N GLU A 20 -4.37 10.88 14.41
CA GLU A 20 -5.30 10.89 15.55
C GLU A 20 -4.64 10.32 16.81
N GLN A 21 -3.97 9.18 16.72
CA GLN A 21 -3.27 8.57 17.86
C GLN A 21 -2.15 9.49 18.38
N LEU A 22 -1.39 10.11 17.48
CA LEU A 22 -0.35 11.06 17.85
C LEU A 22 -0.92 12.32 18.52
N ARG A 23 -2.04 12.86 18.00
CA ARG A 23 -2.72 14.00 18.64
C ARG A 23 -3.25 13.67 20.04
N GLN A 24 -3.75 12.45 20.25
CA GLN A 24 -4.16 11.98 21.59
C GLN A 24 -2.98 11.92 22.58
N LEU A 25 -1.76 11.74 22.08
CA LEU A 25 -0.52 11.80 22.87
C LEU A 25 0.03 13.23 23.02
N GLY A 26 -0.66 14.25 22.49
CA GLY A 26 -0.27 15.66 22.60
C GLY A 26 0.61 16.19 21.47
N TYR A 27 0.81 15.45 20.37
CA TYR A 27 1.60 15.92 19.23
C TYR A 27 0.74 16.71 18.23
N GLU A 28 1.23 17.89 17.83
CA GLU A 28 0.67 18.60 16.69
C GLU A 28 1.12 17.97 15.36
N CYS A 29 0.15 17.58 14.54
CA CYS A 29 0.40 16.82 13.31
C CYS A 29 -0.29 17.43 12.08
N THR A 30 0.48 17.68 11.02
CA THR A 30 0.00 18.05 9.69
C THR A 30 0.26 16.92 8.69
N ILE A 31 -0.65 16.72 7.73
CA ILE A 31 -0.50 15.66 6.71
C ILE A 31 -0.03 16.30 5.41
N GLN A 32 1.08 15.79 4.88
CA GLN A 32 1.62 16.19 3.58
C GLN A 32 1.46 15.04 2.58
N THR A 33 0.66 15.29 1.54
CA THR A 33 0.51 14.32 0.45
C THR A 33 1.63 14.47 -0.56
N VAL A 34 2.19 13.33 -0.95
CA VAL A 34 3.19 13.25 -2.00
C VAL A 34 2.48 12.83 -3.27
N ARG A 35 2.40 13.76 -4.24
CA ARG A 35 1.96 13.40 -5.58
C ARG A 35 3.08 12.61 -6.25
N SER A 36 2.76 11.38 -6.61
CA SER A 36 3.68 10.48 -7.27
C SER A 36 3.42 10.43 -8.78
N LEU A 37 4.45 10.11 -9.56
CA LEU A 37 4.30 9.83 -11.00
C LEU A 37 3.36 8.64 -11.26
N GLY A 38 3.24 7.70 -10.32
CA GLY A 38 2.32 6.57 -10.46
C GLY A 38 0.84 6.92 -10.29
N ASP A 39 0.51 8.02 -9.59
CA ASP A 39 -0.85 8.57 -9.56
C ASP A 39 -1.18 9.32 -10.87
N ILE A 40 -0.16 9.80 -11.59
CA ILE A 40 -0.28 10.44 -12.91
C ILE A 40 -0.40 9.39 -14.03
N LEU A 41 0.19 8.21 -13.86
CA LEU A 41 0.31 7.15 -14.88
C LEU A 41 -0.77 6.06 -14.80
N SER A 42 -1.96 6.37 -14.28
CA SER A 42 -3.08 5.44 -14.08
C SER A 42 -3.61 4.74 -15.35
N GLU A 43 -3.05 5.02 -16.54
CA GLU A 43 -3.40 4.42 -17.83
C GLU A 43 -2.54 3.22 -18.25
N ARG A 44 -1.46 2.87 -17.53
CA ARG A 44 -0.61 1.73 -17.89
C ARG A 44 -0.69 0.61 -16.86
N ALA A 45 -0.92 -0.61 -17.36
CA ALA A 45 -1.05 -1.81 -16.54
C ALA A 45 0.15 -1.96 -15.56
N LEU A 46 -0.18 -2.20 -14.29
CA LEU A 46 0.74 -2.27 -13.14
C LEU A 46 1.94 -3.22 -13.33
N TYR A 47 1.88 -4.17 -14.26
CA TYR A 47 2.96 -5.13 -14.53
C TYR A 47 4.19 -4.51 -15.21
N ASN A 48 4.05 -3.34 -15.85
CA ASN A 48 5.13 -2.67 -16.59
C ASN A 48 5.77 -1.50 -15.83
N MET A 49 5.26 -1.14 -14.65
CA MET A 49 5.99 -0.21 -13.78
C MET A 49 7.03 -0.99 -12.97
N PRO A 50 8.23 -0.42 -12.72
CA PRO A 50 9.09 -0.86 -11.63
C PRO A 50 8.38 -0.50 -10.31
N SER A 51 7.35 -1.28 -9.97
CA SER A 51 6.24 -0.85 -9.11
C SER A 51 6.46 -1.15 -7.63
N GLU A 52 7.39 -2.03 -7.29
CA GLU A 52 7.78 -2.26 -5.90
C GLU A 52 8.77 -1.18 -5.46
N GLY A 53 8.25 -0.15 -4.79
CA GLY A 53 9.06 0.83 -4.07
C GLY A 53 9.19 2.20 -4.73
N ALA A 54 8.63 2.47 -5.92
CA ALA A 54 8.67 3.82 -6.50
C ALA A 54 8.01 4.86 -5.58
N PHE A 55 6.87 4.52 -4.98
CA PHE A 55 6.17 5.37 -4.03
C PHE A 55 6.91 5.49 -2.69
N VAL A 56 7.46 4.37 -2.20
CA VAL A 56 8.21 4.35 -0.93
C VAL A 56 9.49 5.17 -1.05
N LYS A 57 10.23 5.02 -2.15
CA LYS A 57 11.44 5.81 -2.43
C LYS A 57 11.20 7.31 -2.46
N GLN A 58 10.02 7.77 -2.89
CA GLN A 58 9.72 9.21 -2.90
C GLN A 58 9.48 9.73 -1.48
N LEU A 59 8.78 8.98 -0.63
CA LEU A 59 8.60 9.31 0.78
C LEU A 59 9.92 9.20 1.56
N ASP A 60 10.73 8.17 1.29
CA ASP A 60 12.06 8.00 1.87
C ASP A 60 12.97 9.20 1.55
N ARG A 61 12.96 9.71 0.31
CA ARG A 61 13.71 10.93 -0.05
C ARG A 61 13.27 12.15 0.74
N LEU A 62 11.97 12.29 1.01
CA LEU A 62 11.45 13.42 1.79
C LEU A 62 11.78 13.29 3.27
N LEU A 63 11.82 12.06 3.81
CA LEU A 63 12.32 11.78 5.16
C LEU A 63 13.79 12.15 5.28
N LEU A 64 14.63 11.65 4.37
CA LEU A 64 16.07 11.93 4.35
C LEU A 64 16.39 13.41 4.15
N ALA A 65 15.54 14.13 3.41
CA ALA A 65 15.65 15.58 3.22
C ALA A 65 15.07 16.41 4.38
N GLY A 66 14.49 15.78 5.41
CA GLY A 66 13.84 16.48 6.53
C GLY A 66 12.59 17.27 6.12
N THR A 67 12.00 16.98 4.95
CA THR A 67 10.78 17.63 4.48
C THR A 67 9.53 17.07 5.17
N ILE A 68 9.59 15.81 5.59
CA ILE A 68 8.58 15.16 6.44
C ILE A 68 9.30 14.51 7.61
N ASP A 69 8.63 14.41 8.76
CA ASP A 69 9.21 13.85 9.98
C ASP A 69 8.99 12.34 10.05
N ILE A 70 7.83 11.87 9.60
CA ILE A 70 7.47 10.45 9.53
C ILE A 70 6.72 10.16 8.22
N ALA A 71 6.75 8.91 7.76
CA ALA A 71 5.97 8.45 6.62
C ALA A 71 5.04 7.29 7.01
N VAL A 72 3.80 7.31 6.52
CA VAL A 72 2.83 6.24 6.74
C VAL A 72 2.67 5.40 5.47
N HIS A 73 2.81 4.08 5.62
CA HIS A 73 2.73 3.12 4.52
C HIS A 73 1.80 1.97 4.86
N SER A 74 1.25 1.33 3.81
CA SER A 74 0.82 -0.05 3.93
C SER A 74 2.06 -0.95 4.00
N MET A 75 2.17 -1.77 5.05
CA MET A 75 3.39 -2.55 5.31
C MET A 75 3.82 -3.45 4.14
N LYS A 76 2.87 -4.02 3.40
CA LYS A 76 3.13 -4.88 2.23
C LYS A 76 3.88 -4.17 1.09
N ASP A 77 3.86 -2.83 1.07
CA ASP A 77 4.47 -2.03 0.01
C ASP A 77 5.89 -1.59 0.39
N ILE A 78 6.34 -1.80 1.64
CA ILE A 78 7.70 -1.47 2.08
C ILE A 78 8.69 -2.52 1.53
N PRO A 79 9.70 -2.12 0.74
CA PRO A 79 10.70 -3.05 0.23
C PRO A 79 11.65 -3.50 1.34
N LEU A 80 12.20 -4.70 1.18
CA LEU A 80 13.17 -5.27 2.12
C LEU A 80 14.46 -4.44 2.19
N ALA A 81 14.93 -3.96 1.04
CA ALA A 81 16.10 -3.10 0.94
C ALA A 81 15.67 -1.63 0.94
N ARG A 82 16.10 -0.89 1.97
CA ARG A 82 15.97 0.56 2.12
C ARG A 82 17.29 1.14 2.60
N ASP A 83 17.36 2.47 2.59
CA ASP A 83 18.47 3.17 3.23
C ASP A 83 18.57 2.75 4.70
N GLU A 84 19.76 2.37 5.17
CA GLU A 84 19.98 1.86 6.53
C GLU A 84 19.70 2.90 7.61
N SER A 85 19.71 4.19 7.26
CA SER A 85 19.33 5.27 8.17
C SER A 85 17.82 5.37 8.38
N LEU A 86 17.01 4.67 7.59
CA LEU A 86 15.55 4.65 7.70
C LEU A 86 15.08 3.37 8.38
N GLU A 87 14.35 3.53 9.47
CA GLU A 87 13.76 2.41 10.21
C GLU A 87 12.23 2.39 10.13
N THR A 88 11.64 1.28 10.53
CA THR A 88 10.20 1.15 10.76
C THR A 88 9.94 1.30 12.26
N SER A 89 9.74 2.54 12.73
CA SER A 89 9.68 2.83 14.17
C SER A 89 8.37 2.38 14.85
N ALA A 90 7.29 2.15 14.08
CA ALA A 90 6.00 1.74 14.63
C ALA A 90 5.19 0.88 13.66
N VAL A 91 4.38 -0.02 14.22
CA VAL A 91 3.39 -0.83 13.49
C VAL A 91 2.07 -0.78 14.25
N LEU A 92 1.01 -0.32 13.59
CA LEU A 92 -0.33 -0.31 14.17
C LEU A 92 -0.86 -1.73 14.38
N PRO A 93 -1.86 -1.92 15.28
CA PRO A 93 -2.60 -3.18 15.37
C PRO A 93 -3.08 -3.64 13.99
N ARG A 94 -2.77 -4.90 13.66
CA ARG A 94 -2.99 -5.46 12.33
C ARG A 94 -4.49 -5.64 12.07
N ASP A 95 -4.95 -5.09 10.94
CA ASP A 95 -6.30 -5.37 10.43
C ASP A 95 -6.35 -6.78 9.79
N SER A 96 -7.54 -7.22 9.36
CA SER A 96 -7.74 -8.51 8.71
C SER A 96 -6.70 -8.74 7.60
N PRO A 97 -5.88 -9.81 7.70
CA PRO A 97 -4.83 -10.09 6.73
C PRO A 97 -5.34 -10.87 5.50
N TYR A 98 -6.63 -11.22 5.48
CA TYR A 98 -7.20 -12.11 4.50
C TYR A 98 -7.50 -11.40 3.17
N ASP A 99 -7.32 -12.12 2.08
CA ASP A 99 -7.82 -11.70 0.78
C ASP A 99 -9.36 -11.85 0.74
N VAL A 100 -10.02 -10.93 0.03
CA VAL A 100 -11.48 -10.94 -0.14
C VAL A 100 -11.80 -11.19 -1.60
N LEU A 101 -12.72 -12.13 -1.84
CA LEU A 101 -13.35 -12.29 -3.15
C LEU A 101 -14.48 -11.29 -3.29
N VAL A 102 -14.37 -10.38 -4.26
CA VAL A 102 -15.45 -9.45 -4.63
C VAL A 102 -16.11 -10.00 -5.89
N SER A 103 -17.23 -10.68 -5.72
CA SER A 103 -17.95 -11.34 -6.81
C SER A 103 -19.40 -11.60 -6.44
N ARG A 104 -20.26 -11.82 -7.44
CA ARG A 104 -21.62 -12.37 -7.25
C ARG A 104 -21.60 -13.89 -7.00
N TYR A 105 -20.50 -14.54 -7.33
CA TYR A 105 -20.31 -15.98 -7.22
C TYR A 105 -19.23 -16.29 -6.18
N ARG A 106 -19.34 -17.46 -5.57
CA ARG A 106 -18.23 -18.04 -4.82
C ARG A 106 -17.18 -18.54 -5.80
N LEU A 107 -15.94 -18.68 -5.34
CA LEU A 107 -14.82 -19.11 -6.17
C LEU A 107 -15.04 -20.51 -6.76
N ASP A 108 -15.63 -21.42 -5.99
CA ASP A 108 -15.97 -22.80 -6.33
C ASP A 108 -17.24 -22.93 -7.20
N THR A 109 -18.03 -21.85 -7.33
CA THR A 109 -19.28 -21.84 -8.11
C THR A 109 -19.23 -20.87 -9.28
N MET A 110 -18.04 -20.45 -9.71
CA MET A 110 -17.92 -19.55 -10.86
C MET A 110 -18.29 -20.29 -12.16
N PRO A 111 -18.95 -19.61 -13.12
CA PRO A 111 -19.24 -20.21 -14.42
C PRO A 111 -17.95 -20.51 -15.19
N ASP A 112 -18.03 -21.49 -16.07
CA ASP A 112 -16.93 -21.80 -16.98
C ASP A 112 -16.58 -20.58 -17.84
N GLY A 113 -15.28 -20.35 -18.03
CA GLY A 113 -14.76 -19.17 -18.73
C GLY A 113 -14.77 -17.87 -17.92
N ALA A 114 -15.16 -17.88 -16.63
CA ALA A 114 -15.09 -16.69 -15.79
C ALA A 114 -13.67 -16.12 -15.68
N GLU A 115 -13.57 -14.80 -15.77
CA GLU A 115 -12.31 -14.05 -15.60
C GLU A 115 -12.16 -13.52 -14.18
N ILE A 116 -10.96 -13.66 -13.61
CA ILE A 116 -10.62 -13.14 -12.27
C ILE A 116 -9.56 -12.05 -12.41
N GLY A 117 -9.96 -10.81 -12.12
CA GLY A 117 -9.07 -9.65 -12.16
C GLY A 117 -8.12 -9.59 -10.97
N THR A 118 -6.82 -9.81 -11.18
CA THR A 118 -5.79 -9.51 -10.19
C THR A 118 -4.45 -9.21 -10.84
N SER A 119 -3.74 -8.19 -10.35
CA SER A 119 -2.34 -7.92 -10.73
C SER A 119 -1.33 -8.61 -9.80
N SER A 120 -1.79 -9.26 -8.73
CA SER A 120 -0.92 -9.95 -7.79
C SER A 120 -0.55 -11.34 -8.30
N VAL A 121 0.73 -11.57 -8.56
CA VAL A 121 1.26 -12.90 -8.94
C VAL A 121 0.95 -13.94 -7.87
N ARG A 122 1.06 -13.56 -6.58
CA ARG A 122 0.70 -14.40 -5.43
C ARG A 122 -0.76 -14.89 -5.54
N ARG A 123 -1.71 -13.96 -5.69
CA ARG A 123 -3.14 -14.30 -5.77
C ARG A 123 -3.44 -15.12 -7.02
N LYS A 124 -2.88 -14.74 -8.17
CA LYS A 124 -3.04 -15.48 -9.43
C LYS A 124 -2.64 -16.94 -9.27
N PHE A 125 -1.43 -17.20 -8.75
CA PHE A 125 -0.94 -18.56 -8.56
C PHE A 125 -1.79 -19.35 -7.57
N GLN A 126 -2.16 -18.75 -6.44
CA GLN A 126 -2.99 -19.41 -5.42
C GLN A 126 -4.39 -19.77 -5.96
N VAL A 127 -5.02 -18.89 -6.73
CA VAL A 127 -6.34 -19.13 -7.33
C VAL A 127 -6.29 -20.21 -8.40
N LEU A 128 -5.30 -20.16 -9.31
CA LEU A 128 -5.11 -21.18 -10.34
C LEU A 128 -4.89 -22.57 -9.73
N ASN A 129 -4.06 -22.65 -8.69
CA ASN A 129 -3.84 -23.89 -7.95
C ASN A 129 -5.11 -24.38 -7.24
N TYR A 130 -5.88 -23.49 -6.62
CA TYR A 130 -7.15 -23.84 -5.96
C TYR A 130 -8.18 -24.40 -6.94
N LEU A 131 -8.26 -23.85 -8.16
CA LEU A 131 -9.18 -24.27 -9.21
C LEU A 131 -8.69 -25.48 -10.02
N GLY A 132 -7.53 -26.04 -9.70
CA GLY A 132 -6.95 -27.18 -10.44
C GLY A 132 -6.52 -26.86 -11.87
N LYS A 133 -6.39 -25.58 -12.23
CA LYS A 133 -5.93 -25.12 -13.54
C LYS A 133 -4.44 -24.84 -13.44
N LYS A 134 -3.58 -25.80 -13.82
CA LYS A 134 -2.13 -25.59 -13.91
C LYS A 134 -1.76 -24.85 -15.19
#